data_AF-A0A4U9IPT5-F1
#
_entry.id   AF-A0A4U9IPT5-F1
#
_cell.length_a   1.000
_cell.length_b   1.000
_cell.length_c   1.000
_cell.angle_alpha   90.00
_cell.angle_beta   90.00
_cell.angle_gamma   90.00
#
_symmetry.space_group_name_H-M   'P 1'
#
loop_
_entity.id
_entity.type
_entity.pdbx_description
1 polymer ?
#
loop_
_entity_poly.entity_id
_entity_poly.type
_entity_poly.pdbx_seq_one_letter_code
_entity_poly.pdbx_strand_id
1 'polypeptide(L)' 'MLDAPVSGGEPKAIDGTLSVMVGGDKAIFDKYYDLLKAMAGSVVHTGGNWRR' A
#
# COMPACT_ATOMS: atom_id res chain seq x y z
N MET A 1 7.60 -2.24 10.90
CA MET A 1 6.68 -3.22 10.28
C MET A 1 5.53 -2.44 9.68
N LEU A 2 5.21 -2.69 8.40
CA LEU A 2 4.10 -2.07 7.67
C LEU A 2 3.13 -3.20 7.30
N ASP A 3 1.85 -3.03 7.61
CA ASP A 3 0.79 -3.93 7.13
C ASP A 3 0.13 -3.26 5.92
N ALA A 4 0.23 -3.90 4.75
CA ALA A 4 -0.25 -3.35 3.49
C ALA A 4 -1.25 -4.29 2.80
N PRO A 5 -2.49 -4.43 3.30
CA PRO A 5 -3.54 -5.17 2.60
C PRO A 5 -3.78 -4.57 1.20
N VAL A 6 -3.73 -5.44 0.19
CA VAL A 6 -3.97 -5.10 -1.21
C VAL A 6 -5.31 -5.66 -1.66
N SER A 7 -6.07 -4.85 -2.39
CA SER A 7 -7.38 -5.23 -2.92
C SER A 7 -7.43 -5.00 -4.42
N GLY A 8 -8.03 -5.96 -5.15
CA GLY A 8 -8.19 -5.88 -6.60
C GLY A 8 -8.11 -7.22 -7.34
N GLY A 9 -7.64 -8.29 -6.70
CA GLY A 9 -7.47 -9.60 -7.31
C GLY A 9 -6.35 -9.66 -8.36
N GLU A 10 -6.09 -10.86 -8.90
CA GLU A 10 -5.08 -11.10 -9.95
C GLU A 10 -5.18 -10.15 -11.16
N PRO A 11 -6.36 -9.83 -11.72
CA PRO A 11 -6.45 -9.00 -12.92
C PRO A 11 -5.88 -7.59 -12.72
N LYS A 12 -6.15 -6.98 -11.56
CA LYS A 12 -5.62 -5.64 -11.24
C LYS A 12 -4.16 -5.65 -10.84
N ALA A 13 -3.65 -6.78 -10.36
CA ALA A 13 -2.23 -6.97 -10.11
C ALA A 13 -1.43 -6.96 -11.42
N ILE A 14 -1.96 -7.61 -12.45
CA ILE A 14 -1.34 -7.62 -13.79
C ILE A 14 -1.34 -6.21 -14.41
N ASP A 15 -2.47 -5.51 -14.31
CA ASP A 15 -2.60 -4.14 -14.82
C ASP A 15 -1.88 -3.08 -13.98
N GLY A 16 -1.32 -3.42 -12.82
CA GLY A 16 -0.68 -2.48 -11.90
C GLY A 16 -1.65 -1.46 -11.30
N THR A 17 -2.96 -1.76 -11.29
CA THR A 17 -4.03 -0.88 -10.78
C THR A 17 -4.55 -1.31 -9.42
N LEU A 18 -3.73 -2.04 -8.66
CA LEU A 18 -4.07 -2.46 -7.30
C LEU A 18 -4.35 -1.26 -6.40
N SER A 19 -5.28 -1.47 -5.46
CA SER A 19 -5.48 -0.54 -4.35
C SER A 19 -4.71 -1.05 -3.14
N VAL A 20 -3.73 -0.27 -2.68
CA VAL A 20 -2.88 -0.60 -1.54
C VAL A 20 -3.22 0.31 -0.38
N MET A 21 -3.64 -0.27 0.74
CA MET A 21 -3.87 0.45 1.98
C MET A 21 -2.72 0.12 2.93
N VAL A 22 -1.91 1.11 3.33
CA VAL A 22 -0.75 0.88 4.18
C VAL A 22 -0.99 1.42 5.58
N GLY A 23 -0.88 0.55 6.58
CA GLY A 23 -0.83 0.89 7.99
C GLY A 23 0.60 0.79 8.53
N GLY A 24 1.01 1.79 9.32
CA GLY A 24 2.29 1.84 10.01
C GLY A 24 2.98 3.20 9.93
N ASP A 25 4.29 3.23 10.21
CA ASP A 25 5.06 4.47 10.33
C ASP A 25 5.09 5.26 9.01
N LYS A 26 4.71 6.55 9.09
CA LYS A 26 4.67 7.46 7.95
C LYS A 26 6.05 7.67 7.33
N ALA A 27 7.13 7.67 8.12
CA ALA A 27 8.48 7.83 7.58
C ALA A 27 8.89 6.66 6.68
N ILE A 28 8.43 5.45 7.00
CA ILE A 28 8.66 4.27 6.18
C ILE A 28 7.73 4.30 4.96
N PHE A 29 6.46 4.67 5.15
CA PHE A 29 5.52 4.83 4.03
C PHE A 29 6.04 5.80 2.97
N ASP A 30 6.47 7.01 3.37
CA ASP A 30 6.96 8.04 2.44
C ASP A 30 8.21 7.55 1.69
N LYS A 31 9.10 6.78 2.34
CA LYS A 31 10.30 6.21 1.71
C LYS A 31 9.98 5.18 0.63
N TYR A 32 8.91 4.41 0.79
CA TYR A 32 8.52 3.34 -0.15
C TYR A 32 7.33 3.71 -1.03
N TYR A 33 6.80 4.92 -0.91
CA TYR A 33 5.62 5.38 -1.62
C TYR A 33 5.77 5.28 -3.14
N ASP A 34 6.91 5.73 -3.68
CA ASP A 34 7.16 5.69 -5.13
C ASP A 34 7.17 4.25 -5.67
N LEU A 35 7.70 3.32 -4.88
CA LEU A 35 7.77 1.91 -5.25
C LEU A 35 6.39 1.25 -5.19
N LEU A 36 5.59 1.58 -4.17
CA LEU A 36 4.20 1.13 -4.06
C LEU A 36 3.33 1.69 -5.18
N LYS A 37 3.52 2.97 -5.54
CA LYS A 37 2.76 3.64 -6.60
C LYS A 37 3.08 3.12 -8.00
N ALA A 38 4.28 2.58 -8.21
CA ALA A 38 4.62 1.91 -9.45
C ALA A 38 3.85 0.59 -9.66
N MET A 39 3.41 -0.05 -8.57
CA MET A 39 2.70 -1.34 -8.60
C MET A 39 1.18 -1.21 -8.38
N ALA A 40 0.72 -0.02 -8.00
CA ALA A 40 -0.62 0.22 -7.54
C ALA A 40 -1.16 1.54 -8.08
N GLY A 41 -2.35 1.48 -8.69
CA GLY A 41 -3.04 2.66 -9.20
C GLY A 41 -3.49 3.60 -8.08
N SER A 42 -3.66 3.10 -6.85
CA SER A 42 -4.02 3.90 -5.70
C SER A 42 -3.32 3.40 -4.43
N VAL A 43 -2.61 4.29 -3.75
CA VAL A 43 -1.91 4.01 -2.50
C VAL A 43 -2.40 4.98 -1.43
N VAL A 44 -3.01 4.45 -0.38
CA VAL A 44 -3.58 5.24 0.73
C VAL A 44 -2.90 4.85 2.03
N HIS A 45 -2.47 5.85 2.81
CA HIS A 45 -1.96 5.64 4.16
C HIS A 45 -3.14 5.69 5.15
N THR A 46 -3.41 4.58 5.83
CA THR A 46 -4.60 4.41 6.67
C THR A 46 -4.32 4.66 8.16
N GLY A 47 -3.08 5.00 8.53
CA GLY A 47 -2.70 5.37 9.90
C GLY A 47 -1.62 4.47 10.52
N GLY A 48 -1.51 4.47 11.85
CA GLY A 48 -0.50 3.72 12.61
C GLY A 48 -0.78 2.21 12.71
N ASN A 49 0.23 1.43 13.10
CA ASN A 49 0.16 -0.04 13.18
C ASN A 49 -1.11 -0.52 13.90
N TRP A 50 -1.92 -1.32 13.21
CA TRP A 50 -3.20 -1.86 13.67
C TRP A 50 -3.07 -2.87 14.82
N ARG A 51 -1.84 -3.31 15.15
CA ARG A 51 -1.55 -4.13 16.33
C ARG A 51 -1.41 -3.27 17.58
N ARG A 52 -2.54 -2.99 18.24
CA ARG A 52 -2.62 -2.98 19.71
C ARG A 52 -3.55 -4.08 20.16
#